data_AF-A0A963JI95-F1
#
_entry.id   AF-A0A963JI95-F1
#
_cell.length_a   1.000
_cell.length_b   1.000
_cell.length_c   1.000
_cell.angle_alpha   90.00
_cell.angle_beta   90.00
_cell.angle_gamma   90.00
#
_symmetry.space_group_name_H-M   'P 1'
#
loop_
_entity.id
_entity.type
_entity.pdbx_description
1 polymer ?
#
loop_
_entity_poly.entity_id
_entity_poly.type
_entity_poly.pdbx_seq_one_letter_code
_entity_poly.pdbx_strand_id
1 'polypeptide(L)'
;MDQPTVALLSAAAAVAAAALAVLRSGIRQRRLRGWAAWSAALASGAAAIALAPWSATPGAPTLPAAAQELLLLAWPLLLLAGTRQFHARLALPGDERLDMLALAAAAAVAIVVRLLDPVPAGAPLLPGIAALLLHLYVAAMLAAGRSSDDAGALRLTGGAVGLAALAPGVAWMAGAGDPAAGGLDLRTLGAIAPLAVVGFTLLAMMNERTARELVDSRRRLQVLAYTDTLTGIANRRHFELLAARLLHAGHAPVLLLFDVDHFKTLNDRLGHAAGDRALQLVGAGLRETLRAGDIAGRLGGDEFALLLADV
;
A
#
# COMPACT_ATOMS: atom_id res chain seq x y z
N MET A 1 12.37 15.33 -33.84
CA MET A 1 12.59 14.63 -32.57
C MET A 1 12.68 13.16 -32.91
N ASP A 2 13.80 12.51 -32.61
CA ASP A 2 14.03 11.14 -33.05
C ASP A 2 13.15 10.16 -32.25
N GLN A 3 12.74 9.05 -32.87
CA GLN A 3 11.90 8.02 -32.23
C GLN A 3 12.37 7.56 -30.83
N PRO A 4 13.69 7.35 -30.55
CA PRO A 4 14.13 6.99 -29.20
C PRO A 4 13.86 8.07 -28.15
N THR A 5 13.95 9.35 -28.52
CA THR A 5 13.66 10.47 -27.62
C THR A 5 12.17 10.55 -27.28
N VAL A 6 11.31 10.29 -28.27
CA VAL A 6 9.85 10.21 -28.05
C VAL A 6 9.51 9.08 -27.07
N ALA A 7 10.12 7.90 -27.24
CA ALA A 7 9.90 6.75 -26.36
C ALA A 7 10.32 7.01 -24.90
N LEU A 8 11.51 7.60 -24.69
CA LEU A 8 12.01 7.98 -23.36
C LEU A 8 11.08 8.98 -22.67
N LEU A 9 10.65 10.02 -23.38
CA LEU A 9 9.74 11.04 -22.82
C LEU A 9 8.35 10.47 -22.53
N SER A 10 7.86 9.56 -23.38
CA SER A 10 6.57 8.88 -23.18
C SER A 10 6.62 8.01 -21.93
N ALA A 11 7.74 7.32 -21.69
CA ALA A 11 7.92 6.53 -20.49
C ALA A 11 8.09 7.37 -19.22
N ALA A 12 8.83 8.48 -19.29
CA ALA A 12 8.90 9.44 -18.19
C ALA A 12 7.50 9.95 -17.82
N ALA A 13 6.66 10.26 -18.82
CA ALA A 13 5.28 10.68 -18.59
C ALA A 13 4.42 9.57 -17.93
N ALA A 14 4.54 8.32 -18.37
CA ALA A 14 3.83 7.19 -17.79
C ALA A 14 4.20 6.97 -16.31
N VAL A 15 5.50 7.06 -15.99
CA VAL A 15 5.98 6.93 -14.60
C VAL A 15 5.55 8.13 -13.75
N ALA A 16 5.60 9.34 -14.29
CA ALA A 16 5.09 10.53 -13.59
C ALA A 16 3.59 10.40 -13.28
N ALA A 17 2.80 9.82 -14.18
CA ALA A 17 1.40 9.51 -13.93
C ALA A 17 1.23 8.49 -12.79
N ALA A 18 2.08 7.46 -12.74
CA ALA A 18 2.11 6.51 -11.62
C ALA A 18 2.48 7.19 -10.29
N ALA A 19 3.48 8.09 -10.29
CA ALA A 19 3.87 8.88 -9.12
C ALA A 19 2.70 9.72 -8.58
N LEU A 20 1.96 10.38 -9.49
CA LEU A 20 0.77 11.17 -9.16
C LEU A 20 -0.37 10.30 -8.63
N ALA A 21 -0.58 9.12 -9.21
CA ALA A 21 -1.59 8.18 -8.75
C ALA A 21 -1.31 7.69 -7.32
N VAL A 22 -0.04 7.34 -7.03
CA VAL A 22 0.42 6.97 -5.68
C VAL A 22 0.28 8.15 -4.71
N LEU A 23 0.59 9.37 -5.16
CA LEU A 23 0.48 10.58 -4.34
C LEU A 23 -0.97 10.86 -3.98
N ARG A 24 -1.86 10.83 -4.98
CA ARG A 24 -3.29 11.12 -4.81
C ARG A 24 -4.00 10.09 -3.93
N SER A 25 -3.67 8.82 -4.11
CA SER A 25 -4.20 7.75 -3.26
C SER A 25 -3.70 7.90 -1.82
N GLY A 26 -2.40 8.19 -1.63
CA GLY A 26 -1.82 8.50 -0.33
C GLY A 26 -2.46 9.70 0.39
N ILE A 27 -2.70 10.81 -0.31
CA ILE A 27 -3.37 12.01 0.24
C ILE A 27 -4.78 11.68 0.76
N ARG A 28 -5.54 10.86 0.03
CA ARG A 28 -6.87 10.40 0.48
C ARG A 28 -6.78 9.49 1.70
N GLN A 29 -5.67 8.79 1.87
CA GLN A 29 -5.47 7.73 2.84
C GLN A 29 -4.47 8.16 3.91
N ARG A 30 -4.77 9.22 4.67
CA ARG A 30 -3.92 9.85 5.71
C ARG A 30 -3.36 8.88 6.78
N ARG A 31 -3.85 7.64 6.85
CA ARG A 31 -3.39 6.59 7.77
C ARG A 31 -2.14 5.85 7.28
N LEU A 32 -1.95 5.73 5.97
CA LEU A 32 -0.77 5.07 5.41
C LEU A 32 0.41 6.03 5.45
N ARG A 33 1.55 5.58 5.98
CA ARG A 33 2.82 6.31 5.96
C ARG A 33 3.66 5.84 4.77
N GLY A 34 4.60 6.66 4.31
CA GLY A 34 5.54 6.29 3.24
C GLY A 34 5.11 6.63 1.81
N TRP A 35 3.83 6.95 1.54
CA TRP A 35 3.36 7.30 0.19
C TRP A 35 4.08 8.50 -0.41
N ALA A 36 4.40 9.52 0.40
CA ALA A 36 5.13 10.70 -0.07
C ALA A 36 6.54 10.33 -0.56
N ALA A 37 7.23 9.45 0.17
CA ALA A 37 8.56 8.96 -0.21
C ALA A 37 8.51 8.08 -1.46
N TRP A 38 7.50 7.20 -1.59
CA TRP A 38 7.28 6.42 -2.80
C TRP A 38 6.95 7.27 -4.03
N SER A 39 6.10 8.29 -3.89
CA SER A 39 5.82 9.24 -4.97
C SER A 39 7.05 10.03 -5.36
N ALA A 40 7.84 10.49 -4.37
CA ALA A 40 9.10 11.18 -4.62
C ALA A 40 10.12 10.28 -5.33
N ALA A 41 10.17 8.99 -4.97
CA ALA A 41 10.97 8.01 -5.69
C ALA A 41 10.52 7.98 -7.16
N LEU A 42 9.26 7.66 -7.45
CA LEU A 42 8.79 7.49 -8.83
C LEU A 42 9.00 8.77 -9.67
N ALA A 43 8.79 9.94 -9.06
CA ALA A 43 9.09 11.23 -9.69
C ALA A 43 10.59 11.41 -9.98
N SER A 44 11.46 11.03 -9.04
CA SER A 44 12.92 11.07 -9.21
C SER A 44 13.37 10.19 -10.38
N GLY A 45 12.88 8.96 -10.46
CA GLY A 45 13.17 8.05 -11.57
C GLY A 45 12.65 8.57 -12.91
N ALA A 46 11.42 9.09 -12.96
CA ALA A 46 10.84 9.69 -14.16
C ALA A 46 11.66 10.89 -14.67
N ALA A 47 12.07 11.77 -13.75
CA ALA A 47 12.90 12.93 -14.06
C ALA A 47 14.28 12.51 -14.56
N ALA A 48 14.90 11.48 -13.98
CA ALA A 48 16.16 10.93 -14.46
C ALA A 48 16.06 10.40 -15.89
N ILE A 49 14.98 9.69 -16.23
CA ILE A 49 14.70 9.20 -17.59
C ILE A 49 14.50 10.38 -18.56
N ALA A 50 13.76 11.41 -18.15
CA ALA A 50 13.48 12.59 -18.98
C ALA A 50 14.74 13.42 -19.29
N LEU A 51 15.71 13.46 -18.37
CA LEU A 51 16.97 14.18 -18.55
C LEU A 51 18.01 13.39 -19.38
N ALA A 52 17.84 12.07 -19.53
CA ALA A 52 18.80 11.20 -20.22
C ALA A 52 19.19 11.64 -21.65
N PRO A 53 18.26 12.11 -22.51
CA PRO A 53 18.62 12.59 -23.84
C PRO A 53 19.54 13.81 -23.82
N TRP A 54 19.36 14.71 -22.84
CA TRP A 54 20.14 15.95 -22.75
C TRP A 54 21.49 15.79 -22.06
N SER A 55 21.63 14.82 -21.16
CA SER A 55 22.92 14.54 -20.52
C SER A 55 23.86 13.74 -21.41
N ALA A 56 23.30 12.99 -22.37
CA ALA A 56 24.05 12.16 -23.31
C ALA A 56 24.58 12.93 -24.54
N THR A 57 24.20 14.19 -24.74
CA THR A 57 24.70 14.97 -25.88
C THR A 57 26.17 15.35 -25.70
N PRO A 58 27.03 15.15 -26.71
CA PRO A 58 28.41 15.63 -26.67
C PRO A 58 28.45 17.14 -26.44
N GLY A 59 29.20 17.61 -25.44
CA GLY A 59 29.27 19.03 -25.07
C GLY A 59 28.05 19.56 -24.31
N ALA A 60 27.17 18.68 -23.80
CA ALA A 60 26.07 19.05 -22.92
C ALA A 60 26.54 19.91 -21.73
N PRO A 61 25.72 20.85 -21.24
CA PRO A 61 26.00 21.53 -20.00
C PRO A 61 26.16 20.52 -18.85
N THR A 62 27.03 20.83 -17.90
CA THR A 62 27.34 19.95 -16.75
C THR A 62 26.15 19.79 -15.80
N LEU A 63 25.25 20.78 -15.76
CA LEU A 63 24.09 20.84 -14.86
C LEU A 63 23.06 19.71 -15.10
N PRO A 64 22.54 19.47 -16.32
CA PRO A 64 21.65 18.35 -16.59
C PRO A 64 22.23 16.97 -16.27
N ALA A 65 23.52 16.74 -16.55
CA ALA A 65 24.18 15.48 -16.23
C ALA A 65 24.30 15.27 -14.72
N ALA A 66 24.72 16.29 -13.97
CA ALA A 66 24.79 16.24 -12.51
C ALA A 66 23.40 16.05 -11.88
N ALA A 67 22.37 16.72 -12.40
CA ALA A 67 21.00 16.57 -11.93
C ALA A 67 20.48 15.14 -12.14
N GLN A 68 20.73 14.54 -13.30
CA GLN A 68 20.34 13.16 -13.57
C GLN A 68 21.06 12.16 -12.65
N GLU A 69 22.36 12.31 -12.44
CA GLU A 69 23.13 11.47 -11.51
C GLU A 69 22.53 11.51 -10.09
N LEU A 70 22.22 12.70 -9.58
CA LEU A 70 21.60 12.87 -8.26
C LEU A 70 20.21 12.23 -8.18
N LEU A 71 19.39 12.33 -9.23
CA LEU A 71 18.07 11.73 -9.28
C LEU A 71 18.13 10.19 -9.31
N LEU A 72 19.14 9.62 -9.97
CA LEU A 72 19.40 8.17 -9.99
C LEU A 72 19.87 7.66 -8.61
N LEU A 73 20.64 8.46 -7.88
CA LEU A 73 21.06 8.14 -6.50
C LEU A 73 19.89 8.26 -5.51
N ALA A 74 19.01 9.26 -5.67
CA ALA A 74 17.89 9.48 -4.77
C ALA A 74 16.79 8.41 -4.90
N TRP A 75 16.51 7.95 -6.13
CA TRP A 75 15.44 6.98 -6.44
C TRP A 75 15.37 5.75 -5.50
N PRO A 76 16.42 4.90 -5.41
CA PRO A 76 16.31 3.63 -4.71
C PRO A 76 16.13 3.83 -3.19
N LEU A 77 16.67 4.92 -2.64
CA LEU A 77 16.56 5.20 -1.22
C LEU A 77 15.25 5.86 -0.82
N LEU A 78 14.68 6.73 -1.66
CA LEU A 78 13.32 7.22 -1.45
C LEU A 78 12.32 6.05 -1.46
N LEU A 79 12.55 5.05 -2.31
CA LEU A 79 11.79 3.82 -2.32
C LEU A 79 11.97 3.03 -1.01
N LEU A 80 13.20 2.84 -0.53
CA LEU A 80 13.49 2.15 0.73
C LEU A 80 12.89 2.89 1.94
N ALA A 81 13.02 4.22 2.00
CA ALA A 81 12.43 5.04 3.04
C ALA A 81 10.89 4.91 3.05
N GLY A 82 10.26 4.98 1.88
CA GLY A 82 8.82 4.78 1.76
C GLY A 82 8.38 3.38 2.20
N THR A 83 9.13 2.34 1.84
CA THR A 83 8.80 0.96 2.25
C THR A 83 8.96 0.78 3.76
N ARG A 84 10.00 1.34 4.39
CA ARG A 84 10.18 1.30 5.85
C ARG A 84 9.10 2.06 6.61
N GLN A 85 8.66 3.20 6.09
CA GLN A 85 7.58 3.97 6.69
C GLN A 85 6.22 3.27 6.53
N PHE A 86 6.00 2.63 5.38
CA PHE A 86 4.79 1.85 5.11
C PHE A 86 4.74 0.55 5.93
N HIS A 87 5.89 -0.04 6.26
CA HIS A 87 6.04 -1.23 7.11
C HIS A 87 6.76 -0.88 8.41
N ALA A 88 6.13 -0.10 9.29
CA ALA A 88 6.74 0.33 10.54
C ALA A 88 7.18 -0.86 11.42
N ARG A 89 8.49 -1.17 11.37
CA ARG A 89 9.34 -1.89 12.35
C ARG A 89 9.50 -3.41 12.30
N LEU A 90 8.82 -4.18 11.45
CA LEU A 90 8.95 -5.66 11.46
C LEU A 90 9.39 -6.32 10.15
N ALA A 91 9.41 -5.59 9.03
CA ALA A 91 9.58 -6.24 7.73
C ALA A 91 11.02 -6.22 7.21
N LEU A 92 11.75 -5.12 7.33
CA LEU A 92 13.02 -4.90 6.63
C LEU A 92 14.21 -4.84 7.60
N PRO A 93 15.37 -5.44 7.27
CA PRO A 93 16.57 -5.33 8.08
C PRO A 93 17.19 -3.92 8.03
N GLY A 94 17.95 -3.56 9.08
CA GLY A 94 18.73 -2.31 9.15
C GLY A 94 18.02 -1.13 9.83
N ASP A 95 18.73 0.00 9.92
CA ASP A 95 18.27 1.27 10.52
C ASP A 95 18.11 2.36 9.44
N GLU A 96 17.02 3.13 9.48
CA GLU A 96 16.69 4.18 8.50
C GLU A 96 17.76 5.27 8.46
N ARG A 97 18.39 5.53 9.61
CA ARG A 97 19.48 6.49 9.71
C ARG A 97 20.69 6.06 8.89
N LEU A 98 21.00 4.76 8.87
CA LEU A 98 22.13 4.22 8.11
C LEU A 98 21.89 4.33 6.60
N ASP A 99 20.67 4.09 6.14
CA ASP A 99 20.30 4.29 4.74
C ASP A 99 20.47 5.74 4.30
N MET A 100 20.01 6.69 5.13
CA MET A 100 20.11 8.12 4.84
C MET A 100 21.57 8.63 4.89
N LEU A 101 22.39 8.09 5.79
CA LEU A 101 23.82 8.37 5.81
C LEU A 101 24.52 7.82 4.56
N ALA A 102 24.16 6.61 4.11
CA ALA A 102 24.65 6.05 2.86
C ALA A 102 24.25 6.93 1.64
N LEU A 103 23.03 7.49 1.63
CA LEU A 103 22.59 8.45 0.61
C LEU A 103 23.50 9.68 0.59
N ALA A 104 23.65 10.31 1.75
CA ALA A 104 24.38 11.56 1.89
C ALA A 104 25.84 11.36 1.49
N ALA A 105 26.45 10.25 1.89
CA ALA A 105 27.81 9.88 1.50
C ALA A 105 27.92 9.63 -0.01
N ALA A 106 27.02 8.84 -0.61
CA ALA A 106 27.06 8.57 -2.05
C ALA A 106 26.84 9.83 -2.89
N ALA A 107 25.89 10.69 -2.49
CA ALA A 107 25.64 11.98 -3.13
C ALA A 107 26.83 12.93 -2.98
N ALA A 108 27.43 13.02 -1.79
CA ALA A 108 28.62 13.86 -1.55
C ALA A 108 29.79 13.40 -2.41
N VAL A 109 30.06 12.09 -2.48
CA VAL A 109 31.10 11.53 -3.35
C VAL A 109 30.80 11.85 -4.82
N ALA A 110 29.57 11.68 -5.30
CA ALA A 110 29.20 11.99 -6.67
C ALA A 110 29.42 13.48 -7.01
N ILE A 111 29.01 14.38 -6.10
CA ILE A 111 29.23 15.84 -6.25
C ILE A 111 30.73 16.16 -6.28
N VAL A 112 31.50 15.63 -5.32
CA VAL A 112 32.94 15.89 -5.22
C VAL A 112 33.68 15.39 -6.46
N VAL A 113 33.37 14.18 -6.94
CA VAL A 113 33.94 13.64 -8.18
C VAL A 113 33.66 14.58 -9.36
N ARG A 114 32.44 15.12 -9.46
CA ARG A 114 32.07 16.05 -10.54
C ARG A 114 32.75 17.41 -10.45
N LEU A 115 33.07 17.87 -9.24
CA LEU A 115 33.79 19.13 -9.03
C LEU A 115 35.29 18.99 -9.29
N LEU A 116 35.87 17.83 -8.96
CA LEU A 116 37.32 17.58 -9.05
C LEU A 116 37.79 17.19 -10.45
N ASP A 117 36.93 16.54 -11.23
CA ASP A 117 37.26 16.15 -12.59
C ASP A 117 36.03 16.41 -13.46
N PRO A 118 36.03 17.40 -14.37
CA PRO A 118 35.03 17.55 -15.42
C PRO A 118 35.25 16.41 -16.43
N VAL A 119 35.13 15.17 -15.97
CA VAL A 119 35.28 13.96 -16.75
C VAL A 119 34.37 14.11 -17.96
N PRO A 120 34.89 13.99 -19.20
CA PRO A 120 34.08 14.09 -20.40
C PRO A 120 32.89 13.13 -20.31
N ALA A 121 31.74 13.57 -20.82
CA ALA A 121 30.50 12.79 -20.85
C ALA A 121 30.80 11.36 -21.34
N GLY A 122 30.75 10.37 -20.44
CA GLY A 122 30.88 8.96 -20.80
C GLY A 122 31.87 8.10 -20.00
N ALA A 123 32.77 8.62 -19.16
CA ALA A 123 33.60 7.76 -18.30
C ALA A 123 32.88 7.46 -16.97
N PRO A 124 32.33 6.25 -16.76
CA PRO A 124 31.24 6.02 -15.81
C PRO A 124 31.70 5.41 -14.48
N LEU A 125 32.98 5.45 -14.14
CA LEU A 125 33.49 4.53 -13.12
C LEU A 125 32.99 4.86 -11.70
N LEU A 126 33.28 6.04 -11.13
CA LEU A 126 32.95 6.24 -9.70
C LEU A 126 31.46 6.49 -9.40
N PRO A 127 30.78 7.44 -10.06
CA PRO A 127 29.35 7.72 -9.79
C PRO A 127 28.44 6.56 -10.20
N GLY A 128 28.79 5.86 -11.29
CA GLY A 128 28.07 4.67 -11.76
C GLY A 128 28.19 3.50 -10.78
N ILE A 129 29.39 3.26 -10.23
CA ILE A 129 29.60 2.25 -9.18
C ILE A 129 28.80 2.59 -7.92
N ALA A 130 28.83 3.85 -7.47
CA ALA A 130 28.06 4.28 -6.30
C ALA A 130 26.55 4.05 -6.49
N ALA A 131 26.01 4.41 -7.67
CA ALA A 131 24.62 4.15 -8.01
C ALA A 131 24.30 2.65 -8.04
N LEU A 132 25.15 1.83 -8.67
CA LEU A 132 25.00 0.38 -8.72
C LEU A 132 24.95 -0.24 -7.32
N LEU A 133 25.93 0.09 -6.46
CA LEU A 133 26.01 -0.43 -5.09
C LEU A 133 24.76 -0.06 -4.28
N LEU A 134 24.24 1.15 -4.46
CA LEU A 134 23.05 1.61 -3.75
C LEU A 134 21.79 0.86 -4.20
N HIS A 135 21.63 0.63 -5.50
CA HIS A 135 20.50 -0.17 -6.01
C HIS A 135 20.58 -1.61 -5.53
N LEU A 136 21.78 -2.22 -5.53
CA LEU A 136 21.99 -3.57 -5.01
C LEU A 136 21.71 -3.65 -3.51
N TYR A 137 22.12 -2.64 -2.74
CA TYR A 137 21.79 -2.53 -1.31
C TYR A 137 20.28 -2.52 -1.09
N VAL A 138 19.55 -1.64 -1.78
CA VAL A 138 18.09 -1.54 -1.65
C VAL A 138 17.40 -2.82 -2.10
N ALA A 139 17.83 -3.41 -3.22
CA ALA A 139 17.31 -4.68 -3.70
C ALA A 139 17.49 -5.80 -2.65
N ALA A 140 18.67 -5.88 -2.03
CA ALA A 140 18.95 -6.84 -0.97
C ALA A 140 18.10 -6.60 0.29
N MET A 141 17.91 -5.34 0.71
CA MET A 141 17.04 -5.00 1.83
C MET A 141 15.60 -5.42 1.59
N LEU A 142 15.06 -5.12 0.40
CA LEU A 142 13.68 -5.49 0.03
C LEU A 142 13.52 -7.02 -0.10
N ALA A 143 14.50 -7.71 -0.66
CA ALA A 143 14.50 -9.18 -0.78
C ALA A 143 14.60 -9.88 0.58
N ALA A 144 15.31 -9.28 1.53
CA ALA A 144 15.42 -9.75 2.91
C ALA A 144 14.16 -9.47 3.74
N GLY A 145 13.16 -8.78 3.17
CA GLY A 145 11.88 -8.50 3.81
C GLY A 145 11.11 -9.76 4.20
N ARG A 146 10.71 -9.90 5.48
CA ARG A 146 10.11 -11.14 6.02
C ARG A 146 8.59 -11.11 6.30
N SER A 147 7.85 -10.08 5.91
CA SER A 147 6.39 -10.01 6.20
C SER A 147 5.57 -10.96 5.32
N SER A 148 4.74 -11.83 5.91
CA SER A 148 3.94 -12.86 5.19
C SER A 148 3.06 -12.30 4.07
N ASP A 149 2.44 -11.15 4.29
CA ASP A 149 1.39 -10.65 3.41
C ASP A 149 1.93 -9.94 2.16
N ASP A 150 3.07 -9.26 2.28
CA ASP A 150 3.62 -8.39 1.24
C ASP A 150 5.01 -8.87 0.74
N ALA A 151 5.55 -9.99 1.25
CA ALA A 151 6.90 -10.47 0.90
C ALA A 151 7.09 -10.73 -0.60
N GLY A 152 6.06 -11.25 -1.28
CA GLY A 152 6.11 -11.45 -2.73
C GLY A 152 6.28 -10.13 -3.48
N ALA A 153 5.49 -9.13 -3.11
CA ALA A 153 5.56 -7.79 -3.70
C ALA A 153 6.92 -7.13 -3.43
N LEU A 154 7.42 -7.19 -2.19
CA LEU A 154 8.74 -6.64 -1.83
C LEU A 154 9.89 -7.30 -2.60
N ARG A 155 9.86 -8.62 -2.79
CA ARG A 155 10.87 -9.34 -3.60
C ARG A 155 10.79 -8.96 -5.08
N LEU A 156 9.58 -8.80 -5.63
CA LEU A 156 9.38 -8.33 -7.01
C LEU A 156 9.91 -6.90 -7.17
N THR A 157 9.61 -6.00 -6.22
CA THR A 157 10.15 -4.64 -6.21
C THR A 157 11.69 -4.66 -6.11
N GLY A 158 12.25 -5.48 -5.22
CA GLY A 158 13.71 -5.62 -5.08
C GLY A 158 14.38 -6.16 -6.35
N GLY A 159 13.78 -7.17 -6.99
CA GLY A 159 14.25 -7.71 -8.27
C GLY A 159 14.22 -6.66 -9.39
N ALA A 160 13.14 -5.87 -9.48
CA ALA A 160 13.05 -4.76 -10.41
C ALA A 160 14.16 -3.72 -10.16
N VAL A 161 14.37 -3.28 -8.92
CA VAL A 161 15.45 -2.34 -8.55
C VAL A 161 16.83 -2.90 -8.91
N GLY A 162 17.05 -4.19 -8.67
CA GLY A 162 18.30 -4.87 -9.06
C GLY A 162 18.51 -4.90 -10.57
N LEU A 163 17.46 -5.18 -11.36
CA LEU A 163 17.52 -5.14 -12.83
C LEU A 163 17.82 -3.73 -13.36
N ALA A 164 17.22 -2.69 -12.77
CA ALA A 164 17.52 -1.30 -13.12
C ALA A 164 19.00 -0.96 -12.93
N ALA A 165 19.63 -1.52 -11.89
CA ALA A 165 21.04 -1.30 -11.58
C ALA A 165 21.99 -1.83 -12.68
N LEU A 166 21.58 -2.90 -13.37
CA LEU A 166 22.39 -3.57 -14.38
C LEU A 166 22.25 -2.93 -15.77
N ALA A 167 21.17 -2.16 -16.01
CA ALA A 167 20.86 -1.60 -17.32
C ALA A 167 22.01 -0.77 -17.93
N PRO A 168 22.71 0.13 -17.20
CA PRO A 168 23.83 0.89 -17.75
C PRO A 168 25.06 0.03 -18.11
N GLY A 169 25.31 -1.04 -17.36
CA GLY A 169 26.44 -1.95 -17.63
C GLY A 169 26.18 -2.84 -18.85
N VAL A 170 24.97 -3.40 -18.95
CA VAL A 170 24.53 -4.19 -20.12
C VAL A 170 24.55 -3.33 -21.38
N ALA A 171 24.04 -2.10 -21.28
CA ALA A 171 24.07 -1.09 -22.31
C ALA A 171 25.49 -0.84 -22.86
N TRP A 172 26.48 -0.72 -21.97
CA TRP A 172 27.88 -0.51 -22.34
C TRP A 172 28.51 -1.74 -23.00
N MET A 173 28.31 -2.93 -22.42
CA MET A 173 28.85 -4.19 -22.96
C MET A 173 28.24 -4.55 -24.32
N ALA A 174 26.98 -4.21 -24.57
CA ALA A 174 26.29 -4.48 -25.83
C ALA A 174 26.80 -3.63 -27.01
N GLY A 175 27.82 -2.79 -26.82
CA GLY A 175 28.37 -1.95 -27.88
C GLY A 175 27.41 -0.84 -28.33
N ALA A 176 26.33 -0.59 -27.60
CA ALA A 176 25.31 0.42 -27.91
C ALA A 176 25.82 1.88 -27.71
N GLY A 177 27.14 2.11 -27.78
CA GLY A 177 27.73 3.45 -27.85
C GLY A 177 27.39 4.20 -29.13
N ASP A 178 26.70 3.56 -30.08
CA ASP A 178 26.20 4.20 -31.31
C ASP A 178 24.77 4.76 -31.10
N PRO A 179 24.60 6.10 -30.98
CA PRO A 179 23.30 6.74 -30.83
C PRO A 179 22.39 6.62 -32.08
N ALA A 180 22.88 6.08 -33.20
CA ALA A 180 22.14 5.95 -34.46
C ALA A 180 21.27 4.67 -34.57
N ALA A 181 21.36 3.72 -33.64
CA ALA A 181 20.58 2.49 -33.65
C ALA A 181 19.12 2.73 -33.18
N GLY A 182 18.29 3.32 -34.05
CA GLY A 182 16.92 3.77 -33.78
C GLY A 182 15.85 2.69 -33.59
N GLY A 183 15.96 1.87 -32.54
CA GLY A 183 14.86 1.05 -32.01
C GLY A 183 14.50 1.44 -30.57
N LEU A 184 13.47 0.82 -29.98
CA LEU A 184 13.34 0.72 -28.51
C LEU A 184 14.56 -0.05 -27.99
N ASP A 185 15.68 0.65 -27.84
CA ASP A 185 16.96 0.05 -27.47
C ASP A 185 16.83 -0.62 -26.09
N LEU A 186 17.50 -1.75 -25.89
CA LEU A 186 17.53 -2.53 -24.65
C LEU A 186 17.79 -1.64 -23.42
N ARG A 187 18.52 -0.53 -23.62
CA ARG A 187 18.75 0.55 -22.66
C ARG A 187 17.48 1.22 -22.15
N THR A 188 16.59 1.61 -23.08
CA THR A 188 15.32 2.25 -22.74
C THR A 188 14.41 1.28 -21.99
N LEU A 189 14.30 0.03 -22.46
CA LEU A 189 13.54 -1.01 -21.76
C LEU A 189 14.08 -1.31 -20.35
N GLY A 190 15.41 -1.35 -20.20
CA GLY A 190 16.08 -1.58 -18.91
C GLY A 190 15.88 -0.47 -17.88
N ALA A 191 15.63 0.78 -18.31
CA ALA A 191 15.31 1.89 -17.42
C ALA A 191 13.82 1.96 -17.05
N ILE A 192 12.94 1.63 -18.00
CA ILE A 192 11.49 1.84 -17.87
C ILE A 192 10.80 0.67 -17.18
N ALA A 193 11.11 -0.56 -17.58
CA ALA A 193 10.39 -1.74 -17.08
C ALA A 193 10.50 -1.91 -15.55
N PRO A 194 11.67 -1.74 -14.92
CA PRO A 194 11.78 -1.75 -13.46
C PRO A 194 10.91 -0.70 -12.76
N LEU A 195 10.87 0.50 -13.31
CA LEU A 195 10.16 1.64 -12.71
C LEU A 195 8.64 1.45 -12.79
N ALA A 196 8.16 0.89 -13.90
CA ALA A 196 6.78 0.48 -14.08
C ALA A 196 6.40 -0.68 -13.14
N VAL A 197 7.26 -1.70 -12.99
CA VAL A 197 7.05 -2.80 -12.04
C VAL A 197 6.99 -2.28 -10.61
N VAL A 198 7.90 -1.39 -10.22
CA VAL A 198 7.85 -0.75 -8.89
C VAL A 198 6.55 0.03 -8.72
N GLY A 199 6.21 0.94 -9.65
CA GLY A 199 4.96 1.72 -9.55
C GLY A 199 3.71 0.85 -9.43
N PHE A 200 3.63 -0.23 -10.23
CA PHE A 200 2.53 -1.18 -10.19
C PHE A 200 2.47 -1.95 -8.87
N THR A 201 3.59 -2.50 -8.40
CA THR A 201 3.65 -3.25 -7.13
C THR A 201 3.26 -2.37 -5.94
N LEU A 202 3.72 -1.12 -5.90
CA LEU A 202 3.33 -0.15 -4.86
C LEU A 202 1.82 0.15 -4.88
N LEU A 203 1.25 0.37 -6.07
CA LEU A 203 -0.18 0.62 -6.22
C LEU A 203 -1.02 -0.61 -5.82
N ALA A 204 -0.57 -1.81 -6.20
CA ALA A 204 -1.21 -3.07 -5.84
C ALA A 204 -1.22 -3.27 -4.31
N MET A 205 -0.07 -3.11 -3.64
CA MET A 205 0.02 -3.20 -2.18
C MET A 205 -0.91 -2.20 -1.47
N MET A 206 -0.96 -0.95 -1.95
CA MET A 206 -1.85 0.06 -1.38
C MET A 206 -3.32 -0.26 -1.60
N ASN A 207 -3.67 -0.77 -2.78
CA ASN A 207 -5.04 -1.18 -3.09
C ASN A 207 -5.49 -2.37 -2.22
N GLU A 208 -4.62 -3.38 -2.04
CA GLU A 208 -4.91 -4.51 -1.17
C GLU A 208 -5.14 -4.08 0.29
N ARG A 209 -4.28 -3.24 0.85
CA ARG A 209 -4.49 -2.71 2.20
C ARG A 209 -5.79 -1.94 2.32
N THR A 210 -6.10 -1.10 1.34
CA THR A 210 -7.36 -0.35 1.28
C THR A 210 -8.56 -1.29 1.23
N ALA A 211 -8.49 -2.35 0.42
CA ALA A 211 -9.57 -3.33 0.30
C ALA A 211 -9.80 -4.06 1.62
N ARG A 212 -8.72 -4.48 2.31
CA ARG A 212 -8.81 -5.12 3.64
C ARG A 212 -9.44 -4.18 4.67
N GLU A 213 -8.99 -2.93 4.74
CA GLU A 213 -9.57 -1.92 5.64
C GLU A 213 -11.06 -1.67 5.35
N LEU A 214 -11.45 -1.64 4.08
CA LEU A 214 -12.84 -1.46 3.68
C LEU A 214 -13.71 -2.64 4.10
N VAL A 215 -13.23 -3.88 3.90
CA VAL A 215 -13.94 -5.09 4.33
C VAL A 215 -14.12 -5.11 5.83
N ASP A 216 -13.07 -4.80 6.59
CA ASP A 216 -13.14 -4.74 8.06
C ASP A 216 -14.08 -3.64 8.54
N SER A 217 -14.03 -2.46 7.94
CA SER A 217 -14.93 -1.36 8.26
C SER A 217 -16.39 -1.72 7.95
N ARG A 218 -16.65 -2.37 6.80
CA ARG A 218 -17.99 -2.85 6.45
C ARG A 218 -18.49 -3.88 7.45
N ARG A 219 -17.63 -4.82 7.85
CA ARG A 219 -17.98 -5.84 8.86
C ARG A 219 -18.36 -5.20 10.20
N ARG A 220 -17.59 -4.21 10.66
CA ARG A 220 -17.89 -3.46 11.89
C ARG A 220 -19.22 -2.70 11.78
N LEU A 221 -19.45 -2.02 10.66
CA LEU A 221 -20.70 -1.31 10.41
C LEU A 221 -21.90 -2.27 10.34
N GLN A 222 -21.74 -3.44 9.73
CA GLN A 222 -22.79 -4.47 9.72
C GLN A 222 -23.12 -4.97 11.12
N VAL A 223 -22.10 -5.28 11.94
CA VAL A 223 -22.31 -5.68 13.34
C VAL A 223 -23.09 -4.60 14.09
N LEU A 224 -22.67 -3.33 13.99
CA LEU A 224 -23.36 -2.21 14.65
C LEU A 224 -24.77 -1.95 14.11
N ALA A 225 -24.98 -2.15 12.81
CA ALA A 225 -26.28 -1.91 12.17
C ALA A 225 -27.31 -3.00 12.50
N TYR A 226 -26.87 -4.22 12.83
CA TYR A 226 -27.74 -5.38 12.89
C TYR A 226 -27.73 -6.17 14.20
N THR A 227 -26.76 -5.91 15.07
CA THR A 227 -26.61 -6.63 16.35
C THR A 227 -26.79 -5.64 17.48
N ASP A 228 -27.53 -6.04 18.52
CA ASP A 228 -27.53 -5.32 19.79
C ASP A 228 -26.20 -5.59 20.50
N THR A 229 -25.40 -4.54 20.74
CA THR A 229 -24.03 -4.67 21.24
C THR A 229 -23.94 -5.22 22.66
N LEU A 230 -25.02 -5.09 23.45
CA LEU A 230 -25.07 -5.59 24.82
C LEU A 230 -25.37 -7.09 24.84
N THR A 231 -26.38 -7.54 24.08
CA THR A 231 -26.92 -8.90 24.17
C THR A 231 -26.40 -9.85 23.09
N GLY A 232 -25.83 -9.33 22.00
CA GLY A 232 -25.27 -10.12 20.90
C GLY A 232 -26.30 -10.77 19.97
N ILE A 233 -27.60 -10.51 20.17
CA ILE A 233 -28.68 -10.92 19.27
C ILE A 233 -29.04 -9.81 18.28
N ALA A 234 -30.02 -10.03 17.40
CA ALA A 234 -30.45 -9.02 16.46
C ALA A 234 -30.93 -7.75 17.19
N ASN A 235 -30.57 -6.58 16.70
CA ASN A 235 -31.24 -5.37 17.17
C ASN A 235 -32.64 -5.26 16.55
N ARG A 236 -33.47 -4.35 17.07
CA ARG A 236 -34.83 -4.10 16.57
C ARG A 236 -34.92 -4.03 15.05
N ARG A 237 -34.06 -3.21 14.42
CA ARG A 237 -34.06 -3.01 12.97
C ARG A 237 -33.81 -4.31 12.20
N HIS A 238 -32.86 -5.12 12.67
CA HIS A 238 -32.55 -6.38 12.01
C HIS A 238 -33.63 -7.43 12.23
N PHE A 239 -34.19 -7.48 13.44
CA PHE A 239 -35.33 -8.35 13.74
C PHE A 239 -36.51 -8.06 12.80
N GLU A 240 -36.92 -6.79 12.66
CA GLU A 240 -38.00 -6.37 11.77
C GLU A 240 -37.71 -6.74 10.29
N LEU A 241 -36.46 -6.56 9.85
CA LEU A 241 -36.04 -6.91 8.49
C LEU A 241 -36.11 -8.42 8.23
N LEU A 242 -35.69 -9.23 9.20
CA LEU A 242 -35.76 -10.68 9.12
C LEU A 242 -37.22 -11.18 9.18
N ALA A 243 -38.05 -10.56 10.02
CA ALA A 243 -39.49 -10.82 10.08
C ALA A 243 -40.15 -10.61 8.71
N ALA A 244 -39.90 -9.46 8.09
CA ALA A 244 -40.45 -9.14 6.77
C ALA A 244 -40.01 -10.15 5.71
N ARG A 245 -38.74 -10.60 5.74
CA ARG A 245 -38.23 -11.61 4.80
C ARG A 245 -38.92 -12.95 4.94
N LEU A 246 -39.13 -13.44 6.16
CA LEU A 246 -39.84 -14.71 6.39
C LEU A 246 -41.28 -14.63 5.87
N LEU A 247 -41.97 -13.54 6.19
CA LEU A 247 -43.34 -13.31 5.71
C LEU A 247 -43.42 -13.24 4.18
N HIS A 248 -42.47 -12.57 3.53
CA HIS A 248 -42.44 -12.48 2.06
C HIS A 248 -42.09 -13.80 1.38
N ALA A 249 -41.33 -14.67 2.04
CA ALA A 249 -41.03 -16.01 1.57
C ALA A 249 -42.20 -17.01 1.78
N GLY A 250 -43.33 -16.55 2.32
CA GLY A 250 -44.53 -17.37 2.53
C GLY A 250 -44.50 -18.22 3.80
N HIS A 251 -43.53 -18.01 4.70
CA HIS A 251 -43.55 -18.64 6.01
C HIS A 251 -44.63 -18.01 6.91
N ALA A 252 -45.15 -18.80 7.84
CA ALA A 252 -46.11 -18.37 8.85
C ALA A 252 -45.49 -18.52 10.26
N PRO A 253 -44.47 -17.70 10.60
CA PRO A 253 -43.78 -17.84 11.89
C PRO A 253 -44.66 -17.41 13.06
N VAL A 254 -44.40 -17.98 14.24
CA VAL A 254 -45.00 -17.50 15.50
C VAL A 254 -44.12 -16.40 16.09
N LEU A 255 -44.73 -15.25 16.35
CA LEU A 255 -44.09 -14.11 17.02
C LEU A 255 -44.32 -14.18 18.53
N LEU A 256 -43.23 -14.19 19.29
CA LEU A 256 -43.24 -14.10 20.75
C LEU A 256 -42.60 -12.78 21.18
N LEU A 257 -43.27 -12.02 22.04
CA LEU A 257 -42.70 -10.85 22.71
C LEU A 257 -42.71 -11.08 24.20
N PHE A 258 -41.62 -10.69 24.87
CA PHE A 258 -41.50 -10.78 26.32
C PHE A 258 -40.55 -9.70 26.84
N ASP A 259 -40.74 -9.28 28.09
CA ASP A 259 -39.83 -8.42 28.83
C ASP A 259 -39.18 -9.17 30.00
N VAL A 260 -38.16 -8.57 30.62
CA VAL A 260 -37.50 -9.15 31.80
C VAL A 260 -38.22 -8.68 33.06
N ASP A 261 -38.87 -9.62 33.75
CA ASP A 261 -39.59 -9.34 34.98
C ASP A 261 -38.74 -8.60 36.02
N HIS A 262 -39.33 -7.56 36.60
CA HIS A 262 -38.73 -6.75 37.67
C HIS A 262 -37.37 -6.11 37.31
N PHE A 263 -37.06 -5.90 36.03
CA PHE A 263 -35.77 -5.35 35.59
C PHE A 263 -35.42 -4.00 36.23
N LYS A 264 -36.40 -3.10 36.36
CA LYS A 264 -36.23 -1.81 37.06
C LYS A 264 -35.78 -2.01 38.51
N THR A 265 -36.41 -2.93 39.24
CA THR A 265 -36.06 -3.22 40.65
C THR A 265 -34.64 -3.77 40.77
N LEU A 266 -34.22 -4.60 39.82
CA LEU A 266 -32.85 -5.11 39.78
C LEU A 266 -31.84 -3.97 39.56
N ASN A 267 -32.11 -3.07 38.62
CA ASN A 267 -31.29 -1.88 38.39
C ASN A 267 -31.24 -0.96 39.61
N ASP A 268 -32.38 -0.71 40.26
CA ASP A 268 -32.47 0.18 41.40
C ASP A 268 -31.73 -0.38 42.64
N ARG A 269 -31.68 -1.70 42.79
CA ARG A 269 -31.02 -2.37 43.93
C ARG A 269 -29.54 -2.68 43.71
N LEU A 270 -29.15 -3.06 42.50
CA LEU A 270 -27.81 -3.60 42.19
C LEU A 270 -27.04 -2.77 41.16
N GLY A 271 -27.65 -1.71 40.63
CA GLY A 271 -27.06 -0.82 39.64
C GLY A 271 -27.17 -1.32 38.19
N HIS A 272 -26.96 -0.42 37.25
CA HIS A 272 -27.10 -0.71 35.81
C HIS A 272 -26.17 -1.80 35.29
N ALA A 273 -24.97 -1.96 35.86
CA ALA A 273 -24.07 -3.04 35.48
C ALA A 273 -24.67 -4.43 35.74
N ALA A 274 -25.48 -4.58 36.79
CA ALA A 274 -26.20 -5.82 37.06
C ALA A 274 -27.34 -6.05 36.05
N GLY A 275 -28.06 -4.99 35.67
CA GLY A 275 -29.07 -5.05 34.61
C GLY A 275 -28.47 -5.44 33.26
N ASP A 276 -27.34 -4.83 32.90
CA ASP A 276 -26.60 -5.16 31.68
C ASP A 276 -26.19 -6.64 31.66
N ARG A 277 -25.74 -7.17 32.80
CA ARG A 277 -25.42 -8.59 32.97
C ARG A 277 -26.66 -9.48 32.79
N ALA A 278 -27.81 -9.09 33.35
CA ALA A 278 -29.06 -9.83 33.19
C ALA A 278 -29.48 -9.90 31.72
N LEU A 279 -29.42 -8.77 30.99
CA LEU A 279 -29.74 -8.73 29.56
C LEU A 279 -28.77 -9.57 28.72
N GLN A 280 -27.47 -9.53 29.05
CA GLN A 280 -26.45 -10.40 28.43
C GLN A 280 -26.79 -11.88 28.59
N LEU A 281 -27.22 -12.30 29.79
CA LEU A 281 -27.61 -13.68 30.07
C LEU A 281 -28.84 -14.10 29.27
N VAL A 282 -29.85 -13.23 29.16
CA VAL A 282 -31.03 -13.48 28.31
C VAL A 282 -30.60 -13.64 26.85
N GLY A 283 -29.78 -12.73 26.32
CA GLY A 283 -29.27 -12.82 24.95
C GLY A 283 -28.42 -14.07 24.68
N ALA A 284 -27.64 -14.52 25.66
CA ALA A 284 -26.90 -15.79 25.57
C ALA A 284 -27.86 -16.99 25.58
N GLY A 285 -28.79 -17.05 26.52
CA GLY A 285 -29.78 -18.13 26.62
C GLY A 285 -30.65 -18.25 25.36
N LEU A 286 -31.04 -17.14 24.74
CA LEU A 286 -31.77 -17.16 23.47
C LEU A 286 -30.92 -17.75 22.33
N ARG A 287 -29.63 -17.42 22.24
CA ARG A 287 -28.75 -17.97 21.18
C ARG A 287 -28.47 -19.46 21.35
N GLU A 288 -28.47 -19.93 22.59
CA GLU A 288 -28.21 -21.34 22.91
C GLU A 288 -29.46 -22.22 22.78
N THR A 289 -30.65 -21.65 22.97
CA THR A 289 -31.91 -22.41 22.94
C THR A 289 -32.59 -22.42 21.57
N LEU A 290 -32.43 -21.37 20.77
CA LEU A 290 -33.07 -21.25 19.47
C LEU A 290 -32.49 -22.20 18.42
N ARG A 291 -33.37 -22.73 17.56
CA ARG A 291 -32.98 -23.64 16.48
C ARG A 291 -32.51 -22.86 15.25
N ALA A 292 -31.89 -23.58 14.32
CA ALA A 292 -31.59 -23.01 13.01
C ALA A 292 -32.89 -22.63 12.29
N GLY A 293 -33.07 -21.34 12.00
CA GLY A 293 -34.29 -20.79 11.38
C GLY A 293 -35.07 -19.86 12.32
N ASP A 294 -34.96 -20.05 13.63
CA ASP A 294 -35.56 -19.15 14.62
C ASP A 294 -34.74 -17.85 14.75
N ILE A 295 -35.42 -16.76 15.11
CA ILE A 295 -34.83 -15.42 15.11
C ILE A 295 -35.12 -14.74 16.44
N ALA A 296 -34.08 -14.37 17.20
CA ALA A 296 -34.21 -13.53 18.39
C ALA A 296 -33.72 -12.10 18.12
N GLY A 297 -34.42 -11.11 18.65
CA GLY A 297 -33.96 -9.73 18.69
C GLY A 297 -34.39 -8.95 19.93
N ARG A 298 -33.61 -7.92 20.28
CA ARG A 298 -33.93 -6.97 21.34
C ARG A 298 -34.58 -5.72 20.74
N LEU A 299 -35.80 -5.43 21.16
CA LEU A 299 -36.57 -4.30 20.63
C LEU A 299 -36.16 -2.96 21.27
N GLY A 300 -35.71 -3.01 22.53
CA GLY A 300 -35.21 -1.87 23.29
C GLY A 300 -35.38 -2.11 24.79
N GLY A 301 -34.61 -1.42 25.65
CA GLY A 301 -34.75 -1.61 27.10
C GLY A 301 -34.56 -3.07 27.52
N ASP A 302 -35.57 -3.64 28.16
CA ASP A 302 -35.69 -5.03 28.59
C ASP A 302 -36.61 -5.88 27.69
N GLU A 303 -37.06 -5.34 26.55
CA GLU A 303 -37.97 -6.01 25.63
C GLU A 303 -37.24 -6.85 24.57
N PHE A 304 -37.68 -8.10 24.43
CA PHE A 304 -37.18 -9.08 23.48
C PHE A 304 -38.30 -9.63 22.60
N ALA A 305 -37.93 -10.08 21.41
CA ALA A 305 -38.82 -10.72 20.47
C ALA A 305 -38.19 -11.96 19.84
N LEU A 306 -39.00 -12.98 19.58
CA LEU A 306 -38.62 -14.18 18.83
C LEU A 306 -39.57 -14.41 17.65
N LEU A 307 -39.03 -14.94 16.55
CA LEU A 307 -39.80 -15.56 15.48
C LEU A 307 -39.43 -17.03 15.41
N LEU A 308 -40.42 -17.89 15.50
CA LEU A 308 -40.27 -19.34 15.39
C LEU A 308 -40.76 -19.77 14.02
N ALA A 309 -39.84 -20.24 13.16
CA ALA A 309 -40.10 -20.40 11.72
C ALA A 309 -40.91 -21.65 11.36
N ASP A 310 -40.88 -22.67 12.22
CA ASP A 310 -41.62 -23.93 12.08
C ASP A 310 -42.20 -24.33 13.44
N VAL A 311 -43.50 -24.09 13.64
CA VAL A 311 -44.28 -24.56 14.81
C VAL A 311 -45.21 -25.68 14.40
#